data_AF-A0A6B3FRI8-F1
#
_entry.id   AF-A0A6B3FRI8-F1
#
_cell.length_a   1.000
_cell.length_b   1.000
_cell.length_c   1.000
_cell.angle_alpha   90.00
_cell.angle_beta   90.00
_cell.angle_gamma   90.00
#
_symmetry.space_group_name_H-M   'P 1'
#
loop_
_entity.id
_entity.type
_entity.pdbx_description
1 polymer ?
#
loop_
_entity_poly.entity_id
_entity_poly.type
_entity_poly.pdbx_seq_one_letter_code
_entity_poly.pdbx_strand_id
1 'polypeptide(L)'
;MSTILVVSGTGTEIGKTVVTAAVAAAARDRRVAVLKPAQTGLDPGEPGDAAEVARLAGSHVTAVELARFPEPLAPATAARRAGLAPVRPFEVAEAA
;
A
#
# COMPACT_ATOMS: atom_id res chain seq x y z
N MET A 1 -12.43 18.37 -6.93
CA MET A 1 -12.28 17.02 -7.48
C MET A 1 -11.11 16.35 -6.79
N SER A 2 -11.27 15.11 -6.33
CA SER A 2 -10.18 14.24 -5.91
C SER A 2 -9.50 13.64 -7.15
N THR A 3 -8.18 13.48 -7.09
CA THR A 3 -7.39 12.80 -8.14
C THR A 3 -6.96 11.44 -7.60
N ILE A 4 -7.22 10.38 -8.35
CA ILE A 4 -6.74 9.03 -8.03
C ILE A 4 -5.55 8.72 -8.94
N LEU A 5 -4.43 8.33 -8.33
CA LEU A 5 -3.21 7.89 -9.03
C LEU A 5 -2.94 6.44 -8.65
N VAL A 6 -2.85 5.57 -9.65
CA VAL A 6 -2.54 4.15 -9.45
C VAL A 6 -1.08 3.92 -9.86
N VAL A 7 -0.27 3.44 -8.92
CA VAL A 7 1.12 3.04 -9.18
C VAL A 7 1.15 1.53 -9.42
N SER A 8 1.40 1.13 -10.66
CA SER A 8 1.54 -0.27 -11.08
C SER A 8 3.01 -0.60 -11.42
N GLY A 9 3.33 -1.88 -11.61
CA GLY A 9 4.64 -2.30 -12.07
C GLY A 9 4.71 -3.77 -12.48
N THR A 10 5.76 -4.13 -13.20
CA THR A 10 5.92 -5.44 -13.86
C THR A 10 6.53 -6.53 -12.97
N GLY A 11 6.93 -6.19 -11.75
CA GLY A 11 7.57 -7.12 -10.82
C GLY A 11 7.60 -6.61 -9.38
N THR A 12 8.22 -7.39 -8.50
CA THR A 12 8.54 -7.02 -7.11
C THR A 12 9.84 -6.21 -7.06
N GLU A 13 10.07 -5.46 -5.99
CA GLU A 13 11.34 -4.74 -5.72
C GLU A 13 11.83 -3.74 -6.79
N ILE A 14 11.05 -3.47 -7.83
CA ILE A 14 11.36 -2.50 -8.90
C ILE A 14 11.15 -1.02 -8.50
N GLY A 15 11.00 -0.71 -7.20
CA GLY A 15 10.91 0.67 -6.72
C GLY A 15 9.52 1.31 -6.65
N LYS A 16 8.41 0.55 -6.75
CA LYS A 16 7.03 1.08 -6.65
C LYS A 16 6.78 1.92 -5.39
N THR A 17 7.27 1.45 -4.24
CA THR A 17 7.11 2.13 -2.94
C THR A 17 7.85 3.48 -2.93
N VAL A 18 9.08 3.51 -3.46
CA VAL A 18 9.87 4.75 -3.58
C VAL A 18 9.23 5.74 -4.54
N VAL A 19 8.73 5.29 -5.69
CA VAL A 19 8.01 6.14 -6.65
C VAL A 19 6.74 6.72 -6.01
N THR A 20 5.98 5.90 -5.27
CA THR A 20 4.78 6.36 -4.55
C THR A 20 5.13 7.43 -3.53
N ALA A 21 6.21 7.23 -2.75
CA ALA A 21 6.69 8.22 -1.81
C ALA A 21 7.13 9.53 -2.48
N ALA A 22 7.83 9.46 -3.61
CA ALA A 22 8.27 10.64 -4.35
C ALA A 22 7.07 11.46 -4.87
N VAL A 23 6.04 10.80 -5.42
CA VAL A 23 4.80 11.47 -5.86
C VAL A 23 4.08 12.12 -4.67
N ALA A 24 3.95 11.41 -3.55
CA ALA A 24 3.31 11.93 -2.34
C ALA A 24 4.10 13.10 -1.71
N ALA A 25 5.43 13.03 -1.75
CA ALA A 25 6.33 14.08 -1.28
C ALA A 25 6.30 15.33 -2.18
N ALA A 26 6.01 15.19 -3.47
CA ALA A 26 5.88 16.33 -4.38
C ALA A 26 4.56 17.09 -4.20
N ALA A 27 3.54 16.47 -3.59
CA ALA A 27 2.21 17.05 -3.39
C ALA A 27 1.98 17.55 -1.94
N ARG A 28 2.99 18.18 -1.30
CA ARG A 28 2.90 18.62 0.11
C ARG A 28 1.86 19.70 0.38
N ASP A 29 1.48 20.46 -0.63
CA ASP A 29 0.45 21.49 -0.60
C ASP A 29 -0.98 20.90 -0.65
N ARG A 30 -1.10 19.56 -0.77
CA ARG A 30 -2.37 18.85 -0.86
C ARG A 30 -2.55 17.87 0.30
N ARG A 31 -3.81 17.51 0.55
CA ARG A 31 -4.15 16.35 1.37
C ARG A 31 -3.87 15.09 0.56
N VAL A 32 -2.96 14.25 1.04
CA VAL A 32 -2.52 13.03 0.36
C VAL A 32 -2.80 11.83 1.24
N ALA A 33 -3.51 10.85 0.69
CA ALA A 33 -3.61 9.51 1.24
C ALA A 33 -2.84 8.54 0.34
N VAL A 34 -2.14 7.58 0.96
CA VAL A 34 -1.47 6.48 0.25
C VAL A 34 -2.06 5.19 0.78
N LEU A 35 -2.72 4.46 -0.12
CA LEU A 35 -3.39 3.20 0.19
C LEU A 35 -2.60 2.03 -0.39
N LYS A 36 -2.21 1.10 0.47
CA LYS A 36 -1.70 -0.22 0.13
C LYS A 36 -2.81 -1.24 0.31
N PRO A 37 -3.39 -1.80 -0.77
CA PRO A 37 -4.51 -2.72 -0.63
C PRO A 37 -4.16 -3.98 0.17
N ALA A 38 -3.02 -4.60 -0.12
CA ALA A 38 -2.59 -5.81 0.57
C ALA A 38 -1.07 -5.85 0.69
N GLN A 39 -0.58 -6.02 1.90
CA GLN A 39 0.82 -6.26 2.22
C GLN A 39 1.06 -7.76 2.43
N THR A 40 2.18 -8.27 1.93
CA THR A 40 2.54 -9.70 2.02
C THR A 40 3.98 -9.85 2.49
N GLY A 41 4.29 -10.95 3.15
CA GLY A 41 5.68 -11.35 3.42
C GLY A 41 6.41 -10.53 4.48
N LEU A 42 5.67 -9.93 5.42
CA LEU A 42 6.24 -9.19 6.56
C LEU A 42 5.74 -9.79 7.86
N ASP A 43 6.60 -9.76 8.87
CA ASP A 43 6.24 -10.20 10.21
C ASP A 43 5.22 -9.23 10.86
N PRO A 44 4.45 -9.70 11.86
CA PRO A 44 3.57 -8.84 12.63
C PRO A 44 4.34 -7.66 13.25
N GLY A 45 3.87 -6.44 12.98
CA GLY A 45 4.48 -5.21 13.49
C GLY A 45 5.59 -4.62 12.64
N GLU A 46 6.09 -5.32 11.62
CA GLU A 46 7.09 -4.74 10.70
C GLU A 46 6.47 -3.61 9.85
N PRO A 47 7.18 -2.50 9.60
CA PRO A 47 6.67 -1.44 8.74
C PRO A 47 6.38 -1.95 7.32
N GLY A 48 5.13 -1.78 6.85
CA GLY A 48 4.72 -2.11 5.49
C GLY A 48 5.01 -0.99 4.49
N ASP A 49 4.68 -1.22 3.21
CA ASP A 49 4.90 -0.23 2.14
C ASP A 49 4.23 1.12 2.44
N ALA A 50 3.03 1.12 3.02
CA ALA A 50 2.32 2.35 3.36
C ALA A 50 3.05 3.15 4.45
N ALA A 51 3.58 2.45 5.46
CA ALA A 51 4.37 3.06 6.52
C ALA A 51 5.70 3.62 5.98
N GLU A 52 6.35 2.89 5.06
CA GLU A 52 7.58 3.35 4.41
C GLU A 52 7.34 4.59 3.56
N VAL A 53 6.20 4.67 2.86
CA VAL A 53 5.81 5.89 2.15
C VAL A 53 5.61 7.05 3.10
N ALA A 54 4.91 6.87 4.23
CA ALA A 54 4.76 7.94 5.23
C ALA A 54 6.12 8.40 5.78
N ARG A 55 7.04 7.46 6.04
CA ARG A 55 8.40 7.76 6.53
C ARG A 55 9.20 8.58 5.52
N LEU A 56 9.15 8.23 4.24
CA LEU A 56 9.91 8.89 3.17
C LEU A 56 9.27 10.21 2.72
N ALA A 57 7.95 10.24 2.59
CA ALA A 57 7.23 11.40 2.10
C ALA A 57 7.03 12.46 3.20
N GLY A 58 6.85 12.06 4.45
CA GLY A 58 6.64 12.94 5.60
C GLY A 58 5.25 12.78 6.21
N SER A 59 5.07 13.38 7.39
CA SER A 59 3.89 13.21 8.26
C SER A 59 2.59 13.77 7.70
N HIS A 60 2.61 14.49 6.57
CA HIS A 60 1.39 14.98 5.91
C HIS A 60 0.62 13.87 5.17
N VAL A 61 1.26 12.72 4.93
CA VAL A 61 0.65 11.57 4.27
C VAL A 61 -0.20 10.75 5.24
N THR A 62 -1.46 10.53 4.90
CA THR A 62 -2.30 9.52 5.55
C THR A 62 -2.02 8.17 4.92
N ALA A 63 -1.25 7.31 5.59
CA ALA A 63 -0.94 5.97 5.12
C ALA A 63 -2.00 4.96 5.57
N VAL A 64 -2.49 4.14 4.64
CA VAL A 64 -3.50 3.11 4.88
C VAL A 64 -3.00 1.78 4.30
N GLU A 65 -3.03 0.72 5.11
CA GLU A 65 -2.82 -0.66 4.69
C GLU A 65 -4.09 -1.44 5.02
N LEU A 66 -4.81 -1.99 4.02
CA LEU A 66 -6.12 -2.61 4.28
C LEU A 66 -5.99 -4.03 4.86
N ALA A 67 -4.99 -4.79 4.42
CA ALA A 67 -4.74 -6.13 4.92
C ALA A 67 -3.26 -6.51 4.86
N ARG A 68 -2.87 -7.41 5.75
CA ARG A 68 -1.54 -8.01 5.81
C ARG A 68 -1.64 -9.52 5.80
N PHE A 69 -0.83 -10.17 4.97
CA PHE A 69 -0.72 -11.61 4.89
C PHE A 69 0.74 -12.06 5.15
N PRO A 70 0.95 -13.15 5.90
CA PRO A 70 2.28 -13.49 6.41
C PRO A 70 3.24 -13.98 5.31
N GLU A 71 2.73 -14.70 4.31
CA GLU A 71 3.60 -15.33 3.31
C GLU A 71 4.00 -14.37 2.19
N PRO A 72 5.25 -14.42 1.69
CA PRO A 72 5.75 -13.59 0.58
C PRO A 72 5.25 -14.14 -0.77
N LEU A 73 3.93 -14.18 -0.95
CA LEU A 73 3.24 -14.67 -2.14
C LEU A 73 2.32 -13.59 -2.69
N ALA A 74 1.77 -13.81 -3.89
CA ALA A 74 0.69 -12.96 -4.39
C ALA A 74 -0.46 -12.86 -3.35
N PRO A 75 -1.06 -11.67 -3.11
CA PRO A 75 -1.99 -11.45 -2.00
C PRO A 75 -3.13 -12.46 -1.90
N ALA A 76 -3.79 -12.80 -3.01
CA ALA A 76 -4.88 -13.78 -3.02
C ALA A 76 -4.41 -15.19 -2.61
N THR A 77 -3.19 -15.58 -3.01
CA THR A 77 -2.59 -16.86 -2.62
C THR A 77 -2.21 -16.85 -1.14
N ALA A 78 -1.61 -15.75 -0.65
CA ALA A 78 -1.23 -15.60 0.75
C ALA A 78 -2.46 -15.62 1.67
N ALA A 79 -3.52 -14.89 1.32
CA ALA A 79 -4.79 -14.90 2.04
C ALA A 79 -5.39 -16.32 2.13
N ARG A 80 -5.47 -17.01 0.99
CA ARG A 80 -6.01 -18.38 0.93
C ARG A 80 -5.21 -19.35 1.82
N ARG A 81 -3.88 -19.32 1.76
CA ARG A 81 -3.03 -20.22 2.55
C ARG A 81 -3.09 -19.91 4.05
N ALA A 82 -3.24 -18.63 4.41
CA ALA A 82 -3.43 -18.20 5.78
C ALA A 82 -4.85 -18.45 6.32
N GLY A 83 -5.80 -18.90 5.49
CA GLY A 83 -7.21 -19.03 5.88
C GLY A 83 -7.90 -17.69 6.15
N LEU A 84 -7.37 -16.59 5.58
CA LEU A 84 -7.87 -15.23 5.75
C LEU A 84 -8.71 -14.79 4.55
N ALA A 85 -9.61 -13.84 4.77
CA ALA A 85 -10.38 -13.22 3.69
C ALA A 85 -9.44 -12.44 2.74
N PRO A 86 -9.57 -12.59 1.42
CA PRO A 86 -8.82 -11.78 0.46
C PRO A 86 -9.37 -10.35 0.42
N VAL A 87 -8.52 -9.39 0.05
CA VAL A 87 -8.95 -8.02 -0.26
C VAL A 87 -9.66 -8.00 -1.61
N ARG A 88 -10.86 -7.41 -1.65
CA ARG A 88 -11.71 -7.32 -2.84
C ARG A 88 -11.64 -5.92 -3.45
N PRO A 89 -11.81 -5.78 -4.79
CA PRO A 89 -11.68 -4.48 -5.46
C PRO A 89 -12.58 -3.38 -4.90
N PHE A 90 -13.81 -3.69 -4.51
CA PHE A 90 -14.72 -2.67 -3.95
C PHE A 90 -14.28 -2.23 -2.54
N GLU A 91 -13.59 -3.07 -1.75
CA GLU A 91 -13.03 -2.67 -0.45
C GLU A 91 -11.90 -1.64 -0.64
N VAL A 92 -11.14 -1.79 -1.72
CA VAL A 92 -10.13 -0.81 -2.13
C VAL A 92 -10.78 0.49 -2.59
N ALA A 93 -11.87 0.41 -3.35
CA ALA A 93 -12.57 1.58 -3.87
C ALA A 93 -13.27 2.39 -2.76
N GLU A 94 -13.90 1.73 -1.78
CA GLU A 94 -14.56 2.40 -0.65
C GLU A 94 -13.56 3.09 0.29
N ALA A 95 -12.32 2.60 0.35
CA ALA A 95 -11.26 3.17 1.17
C ALA A 95 -10.45 4.29 0.49
N ALA A 96 -10.64 4.52 -0.81
CA ALA A 96 -9.89 5.48 -1.62
C ALA A 96 -10.64 6.82 -1.82
#